data_AF-A0A7V2TV06-F1
#
_entry.id   AF-A0A7V2TV06-F1
#
_cell.length_a   1.000
_cell.length_b   1.000
_cell.length_c   1.000
_cell.angle_alpha   90.00
_cell.angle_beta   90.00
_cell.angle_gamma   90.00
#
_symmetry.space_group_name_H-M   'P 1'
#
loop_
_entity.id
_entity.type
_entity.pdbx_description
1 polymer ?
#
loop_
_entity_poly.entity_id
_entity_poly.type
_entity_poly.pdbx_seq_one_letter_code
_entity_poly.pdbx_strand_id
1 'polypeptide(L)'
;MLPILFLIGCTGALLAGDRFSDEPEKPPGAHPPLKDAESYPQALKVWKSAEDINAWIGAYFSYDRARAVRLSETQRTKDGQIPVHLPRDFFEGRIGVCVDLARFAVEALR
;
A
#
# COMPACT_ATOMS: atom_id res chain seq x y z
N MET A 1 -3.61 -39.20 33.32
CA MET A 1 -2.98 -39.63 32.06
C MET A 1 -3.99 -39.45 30.95
N LEU A 2 -3.67 -38.61 29.96
CA LEU A 2 -4.45 -38.41 28.74
C LEU A 2 -4.19 -39.57 27.77
N PRO A 3 -5.18 -40.02 26.98
CA PRO A 3 -4.91 -40.26 25.56
C PRO A 3 -6.06 -39.75 24.66
N ILE A 4 -5.76 -38.81 23.77
CA ILE A 4 -5.52 -38.96 22.32
C ILE A 4 -6.81 -38.88 21.48
N LEU A 5 -6.90 -37.73 20.81
CA LEU A 5 -7.76 -37.37 19.70
C LEU A 5 -7.52 -38.29 18.48
N PHE A 6 -8.58 -38.72 17.79
CA PHE A 6 -8.49 -39.18 16.40
C PHE A 6 -9.74 -38.72 15.63
N LEU A 7 -9.72 -37.47 15.15
CA LEU A 7 -10.64 -37.00 14.11
C LEU A 7 -10.04 -37.42 12.77
N ILE A 8 -10.62 -38.45 12.16
CA ILE A 8 -10.24 -38.92 10.83
C ILE A 8 -10.79 -37.93 9.81
N GLY A 9 -9.87 -37.46 8.96
CA GLY A 9 -10.00 -36.29 8.11
C GLY A 9 -11.08 -36.38 7.05
N CYS A 10 -11.62 -35.22 6.70
CA CYS A 10 -12.34 -34.99 5.46
C CYS A 10 -11.41 -35.32 4.29
N THR A 11 -11.78 -36.33 3.51
CA THR A 11 -11.17 -36.67 2.23
C THR A 11 -11.26 -35.44 1.31
N GLY A 12 -10.11 -34.87 0.91
CA GLY A 12 -10.02 -33.96 -0.23
C GLY A 12 -10.38 -34.68 -1.55
N ALA A 13 -10.54 -34.04 -2.69
CA ALA A 13 -10.50 -32.66 -3.12
C ALA A 13 -11.17 -32.62 -4.49
N LEU A 14 -11.78 -31.50 -4.89
CA LEU A 14 -11.72 -31.07 -6.28
C LEU A 14 -11.53 -29.55 -6.28
N LEU A 15 -10.30 -29.17 -6.65
CA LEU A 15 -9.87 -27.81 -6.91
C LEU A 15 -10.78 -27.14 -7.93
N ALA A 16 -11.73 -26.35 -7.46
CA ALA A 16 -12.22 -25.21 -8.20
C ALA A 16 -11.67 -23.98 -7.48
N GLY A 17 -10.62 -23.36 -8.03
CA GLY A 17 -10.25 -22.02 -7.60
C GLY A 17 -11.48 -21.12 -7.71
N ASP A 18 -11.86 -20.46 -6.62
CA ASP A 18 -13.06 -19.64 -6.57
C ASP A 18 -12.90 -18.47 -7.54
N ARG A 19 -13.72 -18.43 -8.60
CA ARG A 19 -13.66 -17.39 -9.64
C ARG A 19 -14.00 -16.00 -9.10
N PHE A 20 -14.53 -15.93 -7.89
CA PHE A 20 -14.87 -14.69 -7.19
C PHE A 20 -13.92 -14.37 -6.04
N SER A 21 -12.79 -15.08 -5.95
CA SER A 21 -11.78 -14.76 -4.96
C SER A 21 -11.22 -13.37 -5.20
N ASP A 22 -11.51 -12.46 -4.29
CA ASP A 22 -10.85 -11.14 -4.17
C ASP A 22 -9.51 -11.26 -3.40
N GLU A 23 -9.07 -12.49 -3.13
CA GLU A 23 -7.74 -12.72 -2.58
C GLU A 23 -6.70 -12.29 -3.63
N PRO A 24 -5.72 -11.44 -3.25
CA PRO A 24 -4.75 -10.94 -4.20
C PRO A 24 -4.01 -12.10 -4.87
N GLU A 25 -3.79 -11.98 -6.18
CA GLU A 25 -2.90 -12.87 -6.89
C GLU A 25 -1.55 -12.94 -6.17
N LYS A 26 -0.94 -14.13 -6.22
CA LYS A 26 0.32 -14.47 -5.54
C LYS A 26 1.27 -13.26 -5.53
N PRO A 27 1.90 -12.95 -4.37
CA PRO A 27 2.75 -11.77 -4.26
C PRO A 27 3.76 -11.75 -5.41
N PRO A 28 4.00 -10.56 -6.00
CA PRO A 28 4.91 -10.42 -7.11
C PRO A 28 6.30 -10.98 -6.72
N GLY A 29 7.06 -11.41 -7.73
CA GLY A 29 8.43 -11.88 -7.56
C GLY A 29 9.33 -10.86 -6.87
N ALA A 30 10.62 -11.19 -6.71
CA ALA A 30 11.61 -10.40 -5.96
C ALA A 30 11.41 -8.88 -6.11
N HIS A 31 11.24 -8.19 -4.97
CA HIS A 31 11.10 -6.74 -4.95
C HIS A 31 12.33 -6.09 -5.60
N PRO A 32 12.16 -5.05 -6.43
CA PRO A 32 13.29 -4.33 -6.97
C PRO A 32 14.13 -3.75 -5.83
N PRO A 33 15.44 -3.62 -6.02
CA PRO A 33 16.31 -3.02 -5.03
C PRO A 33 15.82 -1.60 -4.71
N LEU A 34 15.78 -1.28 -3.42
CA LEU A 34 15.41 0.06 -2.95
C LEU A 34 16.36 1.10 -3.55
N LYS A 35 15.80 2.00 -4.35
CA LYS A 35 16.50 3.20 -4.82
C LYS A 35 16.20 4.34 -3.85
N ASP A 36 17.03 4.48 -2.84
CA ASP A 36 16.84 5.51 -1.84
C ASP A 36 17.19 6.90 -2.37
N ALA A 37 16.64 7.92 -1.72
CA ALA A 37 16.91 9.32 -2.00
C ALA A 37 16.89 10.11 -0.69
N GLU A 38 17.88 10.97 -0.51
CA GLU A 38 18.01 11.83 0.68
C GLU A 38 17.16 13.11 0.55
N SER A 39 16.69 13.43 -0.66
CA SER A 39 15.86 14.61 -0.92
C SER A 39 14.89 14.37 -2.07
N TYR A 40 13.76 15.09 -2.05
CA TYR A 40 12.76 14.99 -3.11
C TYR A 40 13.32 15.27 -4.53
N PRO A 41 14.15 16.32 -4.76
CA PRO A 41 14.75 16.54 -6.08
C PRO A 41 15.71 15.43 -6.54
N GLN A 42 16.39 14.75 -5.61
CA GLN A 42 17.20 13.58 -5.94
C GLN A 42 16.30 12.41 -6.32
N ALA A 43 15.22 12.20 -5.59
CA ALA A 43 14.26 11.13 -5.85
C ALA A 43 13.71 11.19 -7.29
N LEU A 44 13.36 12.38 -7.77
CA LEU A 44 12.91 12.60 -9.17
C LEU A 44 13.96 12.20 -10.22
N LYS A 45 15.25 12.28 -9.88
CA LYS A 45 16.33 11.88 -10.79
C LYS A 45 16.54 10.37 -10.79
N VAL A 46 16.34 9.71 -9.66
CA VAL A 46 16.69 8.31 -9.45
C VAL A 46 15.52 7.37 -9.79
N TRP A 47 14.30 7.74 -9.41
CA TRP A 47 13.13 6.95 -9.74
C TRP A 47 12.75 7.11 -11.21
N LYS A 48 12.44 5.98 -11.83
CA LYS A 48 12.09 5.89 -13.25
C LYS A 48 10.82 5.07 -13.49
N SER A 49 10.31 4.40 -12.47
CA SER A 49 9.10 3.58 -12.60
C SER A 49 8.28 3.58 -11.31
N ALA A 50 7.05 3.08 -11.42
CA ALA A 50 6.17 2.88 -10.27
C ALA A 50 6.77 1.88 -9.27
N GLU A 51 7.55 0.91 -9.73
CA GLU A 51 8.21 -0.07 -8.88
C GLU A 51 9.29 0.56 -8.01
N ASP A 52 10.05 1.53 -8.53
CA ASP A 52 11.04 2.28 -7.74
C ASP A 52 10.35 3.02 -6.58
N ILE A 53 9.21 3.65 -6.88
CA ILE A 53 8.40 4.38 -5.90
C ILE A 53 7.76 3.40 -4.90
N ASN A 54 7.21 2.27 -5.36
CA ASN A 54 6.62 1.24 -4.51
C ASN A 54 7.64 0.63 -3.54
N ALA A 55 8.89 0.40 -3.99
CA ALA A 55 9.95 -0.06 -3.11
C ALA A 55 10.24 0.95 -1.99
N TRP A 56 10.30 2.24 -2.32
CA TRP A 56 10.49 3.31 -1.34
C TRP A 56 9.32 3.46 -0.37
N ILE A 57 8.08 3.38 -0.87
CA ILE A 57 6.87 3.39 -0.03
C ILE A 57 6.87 2.20 0.92
N GLY A 58 7.17 1.00 0.42
CA GLY A 58 7.25 -0.20 1.25
C GLY A 58 8.27 -0.10 2.38
N ALA A 59 9.35 0.67 2.18
CA ALA A 59 10.39 0.88 3.18
C ALA A 59 10.08 1.99 4.20
N TYR A 60 9.43 3.08 3.76
CA TYR A 60 9.40 4.32 4.54
C TYR A 60 8.02 4.90 4.84
N PHE A 61 7.00 4.57 4.04
CA PHE A 61 5.70 5.21 4.13
C PHE A 61 4.86 4.66 5.28
N SER A 62 4.22 5.56 6.03
CA SER A 62 3.24 5.25 7.06
C SER A 62 1.85 5.71 6.66
N TYR A 63 0.86 4.82 6.81
CA TYR A 63 -0.53 5.15 6.46
C TYR A 63 -1.25 5.90 7.60
N ASP A 64 -1.77 7.10 7.30
CA ASP A 64 -2.55 7.91 8.25
C ASP A 64 -4.01 7.44 8.30
N ARG A 65 -4.27 6.48 9.19
CA ARG A 65 -5.62 5.91 9.38
C ARG A 65 -6.63 6.96 9.87
N ALA A 66 -6.22 7.88 10.72
CA ALA A 66 -7.12 8.88 11.28
C ALA A 66 -7.60 9.85 10.18
N ARG A 67 -6.68 10.33 9.35
CA ARG A 67 -7.04 11.17 8.21
C ARG A 67 -7.80 10.41 7.13
N ALA A 68 -7.51 9.12 6.93
CA ALA A 68 -8.30 8.28 6.02
C ALA A 68 -9.77 8.17 6.44
N VAL A 69 -10.06 8.01 7.74
CA VAL A 69 -11.44 7.99 8.26
C VAL A 69 -12.14 9.33 8.01
N ARG A 70 -11.47 10.45 8.26
CA ARG A 70 -12.01 11.79 8.00
C ARG A 70 -12.29 12.05 6.51
N LEU A 71 -11.51 11.44 5.64
CA LEU A 71 -11.70 11.48 4.18
C LEU A 71 -12.75 10.50 3.66
N SER A 72 -13.29 9.61 4.50
CA SER A 72 -14.30 8.64 4.08
C SER A 72 -15.59 9.33 3.66
N GLU A 73 -16.33 8.69 2.75
CA GLU A 73 -17.59 9.23 2.22
C GLU A 73 -18.60 9.55 3.33
N THR A 74 -18.62 8.74 4.38
CA THR A 74 -19.50 8.92 5.54
C THR A 74 -19.20 10.16 6.38
N GLN A 75 -18.01 10.74 6.24
CA GLN A 75 -17.56 11.93 6.99
C GLN A 75 -17.41 13.17 6.11
N ARG A 76 -17.62 13.06 4.78
CA ARG A 76 -17.40 14.13 3.79
C ARG A 76 -18.15 15.43 4.11
N THR A 77 -19.32 15.36 4.73
CA THR A 77 -20.10 16.56 5.10
C THR A 77 -19.66 17.22 6.40
N LYS A 78 -18.91 16.52 7.26
CA LYS A 78 -18.51 17.00 8.59
C LYS A 78 -17.17 17.72 8.58
N ASP A 79 -16.22 17.21 7.81
CA ASP A 79 -14.82 17.66 7.85
C ASP A 79 -14.46 18.68 6.76
N GLY A 80 -15.41 19.02 5.88
CA GLY A 80 -15.17 19.93 4.76
C GLY A 80 -14.11 19.41 3.78
N GLN A 81 -13.44 20.33 3.08
CA GLN A 81 -12.38 19.97 2.14
C GLN A 81 -11.06 19.73 2.88
N ILE A 82 -10.66 18.46 2.99
CA ILE A 82 -9.35 18.08 3.50
C ILE A 82 -8.33 18.16 2.34
N PRO A 83 -7.25 18.95 2.46
CA PRO A 83 -6.29 19.13 1.38
C PRO A 83 -5.44 17.87 1.15
N VAL A 84 -5.11 17.58 -0.10
CA VAL A 84 -4.13 16.55 -0.49
C VAL A 84 -2.72 17.13 -0.37
N HIS A 85 -1.80 16.42 0.27
CA HIS A 85 -0.42 16.89 0.47
C HIS A 85 0.27 17.19 -0.87
N LEU A 86 1.17 18.18 -0.88
CA LEU A 86 2.06 18.38 -2.01
C LEU A 86 3.10 17.25 -2.05
N PRO A 87 3.59 16.83 -3.23
CA PRO A 87 4.56 15.74 -3.32
C PRO A 87 5.83 15.92 -2.48
N ARG A 88 6.34 17.15 -2.39
CA ARG A 88 7.50 17.47 -1.53
C ARG A 88 7.18 17.23 -0.07
N ASP A 89 6.05 17.72 0.42
CA ASP A 89 5.66 17.58 1.82
C ASP A 89 5.37 16.11 2.17
N PHE A 90 4.80 15.36 1.22
CA PHE A 90 4.61 13.92 1.34
C PHE A 90 5.95 13.17 1.43
N PHE A 91 6.94 13.53 0.61
CA PHE A 91 8.27 12.92 0.64
C PHE A 91 8.98 13.11 1.98
N GLU A 92 8.96 14.33 2.52
CA GLU A 92 9.60 14.66 3.80
C GLU A 92 8.86 14.01 4.98
N GLY A 93 7.52 14.10 4.98
CA GLY A 93 6.69 13.57 6.05
C GLY A 93 6.57 12.05 6.07
N ARG A 94 6.68 11.39 4.90
CA ARG A 94 6.54 9.94 4.72
C ARG A 94 5.25 9.36 5.31
N ILE A 95 4.22 10.22 5.43
CA ILE A 95 2.93 9.89 6.02
C ILE A 95 1.80 10.53 5.21
N GLY A 96 0.71 9.80 5.05
CA GLY A 96 -0.45 10.26 4.30
C GLY A 96 -1.45 9.15 4.04
N VAL A 97 -2.35 9.39 3.08
CA VAL A 97 -3.35 8.41 2.64
C VAL A 97 -3.21 8.12 1.14
N CYS A 98 -4.08 7.23 0.62
CA CYS A 98 -4.02 6.77 -0.76
C CYS A 98 -4.00 7.90 -1.79
N VAL A 99 -4.77 8.98 -1.57
CA VAL A 99 -4.83 10.09 -2.53
C VAL A 99 -3.58 10.97 -2.54
N ASP A 100 -2.88 11.12 -1.40
CA ASP A 100 -1.59 11.82 -1.37
C ASP A 100 -0.54 10.98 -2.10
N LEU A 101 -0.54 9.67 -1.84
CA LEU A 101 0.37 8.74 -2.47
C LEU A 101 0.17 8.69 -3.99
N ALA A 102 -1.08 8.60 -4.46
CA ALA A 102 -1.39 8.58 -5.89
C ALA A 102 -0.91 9.87 -6.58
N ARG A 103 -1.16 11.03 -5.97
CA ARG A 103 -0.68 12.32 -6.47
C ARG A 103 0.85 12.35 -6.52
N PHE A 104 1.51 11.96 -5.44
CA PHE A 104 2.96 11.90 -5.33
C PHE A 104 3.57 11.03 -6.43
N ALA A 105 3.08 9.81 -6.63
CA ALA A 105 3.62 8.89 -7.63
C ALA A 105 3.45 9.42 -9.07
N VAL A 106 2.28 9.97 -9.40
CA VAL A 106 2.01 10.55 -10.72
C VAL A 106 2.90 11.77 -10.97
N GLU A 107 3.04 12.67 -10.01
CA GLU A 107 3.86 13.88 -10.17
C GLU A 107 5.36 13.57 -10.17
N ALA A 108 5.80 12.53 -9.47
CA ALA A 108 7.21 12.13 -9.42
C ALA A 108 7.71 11.45 -10.72
N LEU A 109 6.80 10.85 -11.50
CA LEU A 109 7.12 10.13 -12.75
C LEU A 109 6.76 10.91 -14.03
N ARG A 110 6.26 12.14 -13.91
CA ARG A 110 6.05 13.04 -15.06
C ARG A 110 7.37 13.61 -15.57
#